data_AF-A0A9X1HDN5-F1
#
_entry.id   AF-A0A9X1HDN5-F1
#
_cell.length_a   1.000
_cell.length_b   1.000
_cell.length_c   1.000
_cell.angle_alpha   90.00
_cell.angle_beta   90.00
_cell.angle_gamma   90.00
#
_symmetry.space_group_name_H-M   'P 1'
#
loop_
_entity.id
_entity.type
_entity.pdbx_description
1 polymer ?
#
loop_
_entity_poly.entity_id
_entity_poly.type
_entity_poly.pdbx_seq_one_letter_code
_entity_poly.pdbx_strand_id
1 'polypeptide(L)'
;MRLNKYVAGSTQELLFSAVKIDVYTWNEQTDNSTMFSSSKHSRYYEFTIDDGDQTNDTYLTNSDSKQNSYQALYNNKKYDGNIVINKPMTFSDKVNTEKGAQVVPSWILSELKIIQKRNHEPDNIITYNDLTIKQK
;
A
#
# COMPACT_ATOMS: atom_id res chain seq x y z
N MET A 1 12.12 -14.54 52.28
CA MET A 1 12.25 -13.48 51.24
C MET A 1 12.38 -14.16 49.89
N ARG A 2 11.41 -13.98 48.98
CA ARG A 2 11.47 -14.52 47.61
C ARG A 2 12.14 -13.47 46.71
N LEU A 3 13.27 -13.81 46.10
CA LEU A 3 13.88 -12.98 45.06
C LEU A 3 13.04 -13.11 43.78
N ASN A 4 12.41 -12.02 43.36
CA ASN A 4 11.83 -11.90 42.03
C ASN A 4 12.99 -11.83 41.02
N LYS A 5 13.24 -12.93 40.30
CA LYS A 5 14.05 -12.93 39.10
C LYS A 5 13.28 -12.16 38.03
N TYR A 6 13.69 -10.92 37.78
CA TYR A 6 13.35 -10.25 36.53
C TYR A 6 14.05 -11.03 35.41
N VAL A 7 13.26 -11.80 34.65
CA VAL A 7 13.71 -12.31 33.36
C VAL A 7 13.70 -11.09 32.44
N ALA A 8 14.89 -10.61 32.09
CA ALA A 8 15.04 -9.63 31.02
C ALA A 8 14.42 -10.25 29.77
N GLY A 9 13.24 -9.77 29.38
CA GLY A 9 12.63 -10.13 28.11
C GLY A 9 13.64 -9.81 27.03
N SER A 10 13.99 -10.80 26.21
CA SER A 10 14.81 -10.58 25.03
C SER A 10 14.15 -9.49 24.20
N THR A 11 14.77 -8.31 24.12
CA THR A 11 14.52 -7.38 23.04
C THR A 11 14.94 -8.10 21.77
N GLN A 12 13.98 -8.80 21.17
CA GLN A 12 14.12 -9.37 19.86
C GLN A 12 14.31 -8.15 18.95
N GLU A 13 15.52 -8.00 18.41
CA GLU A 13 15.80 -6.99 17.41
C GLU A 13 14.81 -7.23 16.26
N LEU A 14 13.84 -6.32 16.12
CA LEU A 14 12.86 -6.34 15.06
C LEU A 14 13.59 -6.01 13.76
N LEU A 15 14.04 -7.06 13.08
CA LEU A 15 14.54 -6.97 11.71
C LEU A 15 13.35 -6.61 10.81
N PHE A 16 13.24 -5.32 10.48
CA PHE A 16 12.52 -4.88 9.30
C PHE A 16 13.31 -5.36 8.09
N SER A 17 13.06 -6.58 7.64
CA SER A 17 13.54 -6.99 6.33
C SER A 17 12.85 -6.09 5.28
N ALA A 18 13.63 -5.66 4.30
CA ALA A 18 13.39 -4.41 3.58
C ALA A 18 12.06 -4.43 2.81
N VAL A 19 11.09 -3.62 3.27
CA VAL A 19 9.83 -3.40 2.57
C VAL A 19 10.10 -2.55 1.32
N LYS A 20 9.87 -3.12 0.14
CA LYS A 20 9.87 -2.36 -1.12
C LYS A 20 8.44 -1.98 -1.48
N ILE A 21 8.20 -0.68 -1.62
CA ILE A 21 6.92 -0.15 -2.09
C ILE A 21 7.10 0.38 -3.50
N ASP A 22 6.38 -0.21 -4.44
CA ASP A 22 6.26 0.31 -5.80
C ASP A 22 4.89 0.96 -5.96
N VAL A 23 4.88 2.26 -6.27
CA VAL A 23 3.68 3.05 -6.52
C VAL A 23 3.60 3.37 -8.01
N TYR A 24 2.46 3.11 -8.63
CA TYR A 24 2.32 3.28 -10.06
C TYR A 24 0.89 3.60 -10.49
N THR A 25 0.78 4.10 -11.72
CA THR A 25 -0.49 4.34 -12.41
C THR A 25 -0.43 3.76 -13.82
N TRP A 26 -1.58 3.31 -14.30
CA TRP A 26 -1.74 2.77 -15.65
C TRP A 26 -3.13 3.07 -16.18
N ASN A 27 -3.27 3.03 -17.50
CA ASN A 27 -4.55 3.22 -18.18
C ASN A 27 -4.97 1.95 -18.91
N GLU A 28 -6.27 1.72 -18.91
CA GLU A 28 -6.94 0.69 -19.70
C GLU A 28 -7.90 1.38 -20.67
N GLN A 29 -7.90 0.97 -21.94
CA GLN A 29 -8.98 1.32 -22.85
C GLN A 29 -10.14 0.35 -22.60
N THR A 30 -11.24 0.86 -22.04
CA THR A 30 -12.40 0.05 -21.66
C THR A 30 -13.45 -0.04 -22.76
N ASP A 31 -13.38 0.82 -23.78
CA ASP A 31 -14.28 0.78 -24.94
C ASP A 31 -13.55 1.28 -26.19
N ASN A 32 -13.81 0.65 -27.32
CA ASN A 32 -13.18 1.00 -28.60
C ASN A 32 -13.97 2.11 -29.29
N SER A 33 -13.25 3.10 -29.84
CA SER A 33 -13.88 4.14 -30.66
C SER A 33 -14.58 3.52 -31.87
N THR A 34 -15.81 3.95 -32.14
CA THR A 34 -16.50 3.70 -33.40
C THR A 34 -16.55 4.99 -34.24
N MET A 35 -17.08 4.92 -35.46
CA MET A 35 -17.29 6.12 -36.29
C MET A 35 -18.22 7.16 -35.62
N PHE A 36 -18.97 6.77 -34.59
CA PHE A 36 -19.91 7.61 -33.85
C PHE A 36 -19.61 7.74 -32.34
N SER A 37 -18.52 7.14 -31.84
CA SER A 37 -18.17 7.16 -30.41
C SER A 37 -16.67 7.27 -30.19
N SER A 38 -16.27 8.05 -29.19
CA SER A 38 -14.88 8.11 -28.72
C SER A 38 -14.54 6.93 -27.81
N SER A 39 -13.25 6.54 -27.80
CA SER A 39 -12.76 5.50 -26.89
C SER A 39 -12.92 5.92 -25.43
N LYS A 40 -13.27 4.94 -24.57
CA LYS A 40 -13.33 5.14 -23.13
C LYS A 40 -12.08 4.59 -22.48
N HIS A 41 -11.59 5.28 -21.46
CA HIS A 41 -10.40 4.89 -20.73
C HIS A 41 -10.66 4.91 -19.23
N SER A 42 -10.05 3.97 -18.51
CA SER A 42 -9.97 3.94 -17.05
C SER A 42 -8.53 4.15 -16.62
N ARG A 43 -8.29 4.99 -15.62
CA ARG A 43 -6.99 5.12 -14.96
C ARG A 43 -7.04 4.53 -13.57
N TYR A 44 -6.04 3.71 -13.26
CA TYR A 44 -5.85 3.08 -11.96
C TYR A 44 -4.64 3.70 -11.25
N TYR A 45 -4.71 3.75 -9.93
CA TYR A 45 -3.65 4.24 -9.04
C TYR A 45 -3.41 3.17 -8.00
N GLU A 46 -2.27 2.50 -8.09
CA GLU A 46 -1.99 1.29 -7.33
C GLU A 46 -0.62 1.33 -6.69
N PHE A 47 -0.49 0.63 -5.58
CA PHE A 47 0.81 0.31 -5.01
C PHE A 47 0.90 -1.19 -4.75
N THR A 48 2.12 -1.70 -4.70
CA THR A 48 2.45 -3.06 -4.25
C THR A 48 3.44 -2.99 -3.11
N ILE A 49 3.26 -3.85 -2.13
CA ILE A 49 4.22 -4.05 -1.05
C ILE A 49 4.88 -5.40 -1.27
N ASP A 50 6.20 -5.37 -1.39
CA ASP A 50 7.07 -6.53 -1.39
C ASP A 50 7.81 -6.57 -0.05
N ASP A 51 7.57 -7.65 0.70
CA ASP A 51 8.11 -7.91 2.04
C ASP A 51 9.37 -8.79 1.99
N GLY A 52 9.97 -9.00 0.80
CA GLY A 52 11.17 -9.81 0.63
C GLY A 52 10.94 -11.32 0.75
N ASP A 53 12.01 -12.07 0.98
CA ASP A 53 11.98 -13.54 1.08
C ASP A 53 11.29 -13.98 2.37
N GLN A 54 10.10 -14.56 2.19
CA GLN A 54 9.17 -15.00 3.22
C GLN A 54 9.68 -16.16 4.08
N THR A 55 10.81 -16.79 3.72
CA THR A 55 11.31 -17.99 4.42
C THR A 55 11.73 -17.73 5.85
N ASN A 56 12.13 -16.50 6.20
CA ASN A 56 12.51 -16.11 7.57
C ASN A 56 11.79 -14.84 8.08
N ASP A 57 10.91 -14.25 7.27
CA ASP A 57 10.21 -13.01 7.62
C ASP A 57 8.77 -13.28 8.09
N THR A 58 8.40 -12.69 9.22
CA THR A 58 7.08 -12.81 9.85
C THR A 58 6.41 -11.45 10.04
N TYR A 59 6.99 -10.40 9.48
CA TYR A 59 6.61 -9.04 9.79
C TYR A 59 5.27 -8.66 9.16
N LEU A 60 5.14 -8.71 7.83
CA LEU A 60 3.85 -8.52 7.14
C LEU A 60 3.21 -9.83 6.65
N THR A 61 4.00 -10.88 6.45
CA THR A 61 3.61 -12.04 5.64
C THR A 61 3.02 -13.24 6.38
N ASN A 62 3.15 -13.33 7.71
CA ASN A 62 2.85 -14.59 8.41
C ASN A 62 1.94 -14.45 9.63
N SER A 63 0.72 -13.97 9.42
CA SER A 63 -0.36 -14.14 10.39
C SER A 63 -1.71 -13.91 9.73
N ASP A 64 -2.46 -14.99 9.54
CA ASP A 64 -3.90 -15.00 9.20
C ASP A 64 -4.75 -14.21 10.22
N SER A 65 -4.15 -13.79 11.34
CA SER A 65 -4.77 -13.00 12.41
C SER A 65 -4.39 -11.52 12.43
N LYS A 66 -3.44 -11.05 11.60
CA LYS A 66 -3.05 -9.63 11.53
C LYS A 66 -3.86 -8.90 10.46
N GLN A 67 -4.85 -8.13 10.91
CA GLN A 67 -5.54 -7.16 10.05
C GLN A 67 -4.59 -5.99 9.75
N ASN A 68 -3.82 -6.12 8.67
CA ASN A 68 -2.98 -5.03 8.16
C ASN A 68 -3.82 -4.12 7.25
N SER A 69 -3.74 -2.82 7.48
CA SER A 69 -4.43 -1.79 6.69
C SER A 69 -3.46 -0.71 6.26
N TYR A 70 -3.84 0.06 5.25
CA TYR A 70 -3.10 1.24 4.83
C TYR A 70 -3.96 2.50 4.89
N GLN A 71 -3.30 3.64 4.97
CA GLN A 71 -3.86 4.97 4.74
C GLN A 71 -2.97 5.72 3.74
N ALA A 72 -3.54 6.19 2.66
CA ALA A 72 -2.85 6.94 1.60
C ALA A 72 -3.39 8.37 1.53
N LEU A 73 -2.51 9.36 1.47
CA LEU A 73 -2.83 10.77 1.19
C LEU A 73 -2.40 11.11 -0.24
N TYR A 74 -3.37 11.20 -1.13
CA TYR A 74 -3.13 11.51 -2.54
C TYR A 74 -4.03 12.65 -2.99
N ASN A 75 -3.45 13.67 -3.63
CA ASN A 75 -4.19 14.82 -4.15
C ASN A 75 -5.13 15.46 -3.10
N ASN A 76 -4.62 15.69 -1.89
CA ASN A 76 -5.34 16.22 -0.72
C ASN A 76 -6.53 15.38 -0.24
N LYS A 77 -6.64 14.12 -0.67
CA LYS A 77 -7.67 13.16 -0.24
C LYS A 77 -7.04 11.96 0.46
N LYS A 78 -7.72 11.47 1.49
CA LYS A 78 -7.32 10.27 2.22
C LYS A 78 -8.08 9.06 1.68
N TYR A 79 -7.36 7.95 1.57
CA TYR A 79 -7.87 6.67 1.11
C TYR A 79 -7.38 5.59 2.07
N ASP A 80 -8.27 4.73 2.54
CA ASP A 80 -7.95 3.68 3.50
C ASP A 80 -8.37 2.33 2.92
N GLY A 81 -7.63 1.27 3.26
CA GLY A 81 -7.96 -0.07 2.79
C GLY A 81 -7.16 -1.16 3.48
N ASN A 82 -7.45 -2.40 3.14
CA ASN A 82 -6.71 -3.55 3.65
C ASN A 82 -5.46 -3.80 2.80
N ILE A 83 -4.41 -4.27 3.46
CA ILE A 83 -3.17 -4.67 2.78
C ILE A 83 -3.26 -6.14 2.41
N VAL A 84 -2.87 -6.43 1.17
CA VAL A 84 -2.58 -7.80 0.74
C VAL A 84 -1.19 -7.80 0.13
N ILE A 85 -0.27 -8.49 0.79
CA ILE A 85 1.15 -8.52 0.39
C ILE A 85 1.30 -9.14 -1.00
N ASN A 86 2.25 -8.61 -1.78
CA ASN A 86 2.55 -9.04 -3.14
C ASN A 86 1.37 -8.95 -4.13
N LYS A 87 0.31 -8.20 -3.80
CA LYS A 87 -0.81 -7.91 -4.71
C LYS A 87 -0.96 -6.41 -4.92
N PRO A 88 -1.44 -5.96 -6.08
CA PRO A 88 -1.82 -4.56 -6.30
C PRO A 88 -2.94 -4.12 -5.35
N MET A 89 -2.79 -2.93 -4.77
CA MET A 89 -3.79 -2.27 -3.94
C MET A 89 -4.11 -0.90 -4.53
N THR A 90 -5.39 -0.63 -4.81
CA THR A 90 -5.84 0.65 -5.34
C THR A 90 -5.90 1.70 -4.23
N PHE A 91 -5.13 2.79 -4.35
CA PHE A 91 -5.05 3.85 -3.33
C PHE A 91 -5.76 5.15 -3.71
N SER A 92 -6.48 5.17 -4.84
CA SER A 92 -7.32 6.29 -5.24
C SER A 92 -8.47 5.79 -6.12
N ASP A 93 -9.57 6.53 -6.14
CA ASP A 93 -10.72 6.19 -6.98
C ASP A 93 -10.30 6.01 -8.45
N LYS A 94 -10.83 4.96 -9.07
CA LYS A 94 -10.71 4.78 -10.52
C LYS A 94 -11.35 5.96 -11.21
N VAL A 95 -10.64 6.55 -12.16
CA VAL A 95 -11.18 7.65 -12.95
C VAL A 95 -11.44 7.20 -14.38
N ASN A 96 -12.66 7.45 -14.86
CA ASN A 96 -13.09 7.10 -16.20
C ASN A 96 -13.14 8.36 -17.07
N THR A 97 -12.73 8.25 -18.33
CA THR A 97 -12.85 9.33 -19.30
C THR A 97 -13.36 8.82 -20.63
N GLU A 98 -14.04 9.69 -21.37
CA GLU A 98 -14.59 9.39 -22.70
C GLU A 98 -13.72 9.94 -23.85
N LYS A 99 -12.56 10.56 -23.56
CA LYS A 99 -11.77 11.32 -24.54
C LYS A 99 -10.25 11.14 -24.38
N GLY A 100 -9.78 9.89 -24.42
CA GLY A 100 -8.35 9.55 -24.40
C GLY A 100 -7.77 9.35 -22.99
N ALA A 101 -6.47 9.03 -22.89
CA ALA A 101 -5.82 8.77 -21.62
C ALA A 101 -5.81 10.02 -20.71
N GLN A 102 -6.25 9.86 -19.46
CA GLN A 102 -6.37 10.98 -18.53
C GLN A 102 -5.01 11.49 -18.03
N VAL A 103 -4.92 12.80 -17.77
CA VAL A 103 -3.81 13.44 -17.05
C VAL A 103 -3.77 12.97 -15.59
N VAL A 104 -2.58 12.63 -15.12
CA VAL A 104 -2.31 12.30 -13.71
C VAL A 104 -2.34 13.60 -12.89
N PRO A 105 -3.20 13.73 -11.85
CA PRO A 105 -3.36 14.98 -11.11
C PRO A 105 -2.14 15.31 -10.23
N SER A 106 -1.44 14.30 -9.72
CA SER A 106 -0.17 14.45 -9.01
C SER A 106 0.69 13.21 -9.29
N TRP A 107 1.98 13.41 -9.52
CA TRP A 107 2.93 12.30 -9.66
C TRP A 107 3.56 11.89 -8.31
N ILE A 108 3.09 12.49 -7.22
CA ILE A 108 3.53 12.22 -5.85
C ILE A 108 2.34 11.75 -5.02
N LEU A 109 2.51 10.59 -4.39
CA LEU A 109 1.70 10.14 -3.27
C LEU A 109 2.32 10.71 -1.99
N SER A 110 1.66 11.72 -1.41
CA SER A 110 2.23 12.54 -0.32
C SER A 110 2.53 11.72 0.92
N GLU A 111 1.64 10.80 1.29
CA GLU A 111 1.83 9.93 2.44
C GLU A 111 1.24 8.55 2.17
N LEU A 112 1.94 7.50 2.58
CA LEU A 112 1.42 6.15 2.70
C LEU A 112 1.78 5.60 4.07
N LYS A 113 0.77 5.30 4.88
CA LYS A 113 0.91 4.64 6.18
C LYS A 113 0.53 3.18 6.04
N ILE A 114 1.39 2.32 6.54
CA ILE A 114 1.15 0.88 6.71
C ILE A 114 0.88 0.65 8.19
N ILE A 115 -0.31 0.18 8.52
CA ILE A 115 -0.79 0.01 9.89
C ILE A 115 -0.95 -1.48 10.14
N GLN A 116 -0.17 -2.00 11.10
CA GLN A 116 -0.27 -3.37 11.55
C GLN A 116 -0.90 -3.39 12.94
N LYS A 117 -2.08 -4.00 13.04
CA LYS A 117 -2.74 -4.17 14.35
C LYS A 117 -2.02 -5.24 15.17
N ARG A 118 -1.77 -4.93 16.44
CA ARG A 118 -1.20 -5.87 17.41
C ARG A 118 -2.19 -6.10 18.55
N ASN A 119 -2.36 -7.36 18.93
CA ASN A 119 -3.26 -7.70 20.04
C ASN A 119 -2.65 -7.22 21.37
N HIS A 120 -3.37 -6.36 22.09
CA HIS A 120 -2.97 -5.84 23.42
C HIS A 120 -1.66 -5.03 23.44
N GLU A 121 -1.18 -4.60 22.28
CA GLU A 121 -0.03 -3.69 22.11
C GLU A 121 -0.41 -2.52 21.20
N PRO A 122 0.30 -1.37 21.26
CA PRO A 122 0.10 -0.29 20.31
C PRO A 122 0.29 -0.75 18.86
N ASP A 123 -0.54 -0.24 17.95
CA ASP A 123 -0.38 -0.50 16.52
C ASP A 123 1.01 -0.10 16.04
N ASN A 124 1.54 -0.88 15.11
CA ASN A 124 2.79 -0.56 14.45
C ASN A 124 2.50 0.19 13.16
N ILE A 125 3.01 1.42 13.04
CA ILE A 125 2.71 2.32 11.93
C ILE A 125 4.01 2.69 11.22
N ILE A 126 4.09 2.34 9.95
CA ILE A 126 5.22 2.66 9.08
C ILE A 126 4.75 3.74 8.12
N THR A 127 5.42 4.88 8.11
CA THR A 127 5.02 6.03 7.28
C THR A 127 6.06 6.27 6.19
N TYR A 128 5.59 6.34 4.95
CA TYR A 128 6.35 6.71 3.77
C TYR A 128 5.82 8.04 3.26
N ASN A 129 6.72 8.96 2.94
CA ASN A 129 6.36 10.28 2.43
C ASN A 129 6.88 10.46 1.02
N ASP A 130 6.17 11.28 0.25
CA ASP A 130 6.57 11.76 -1.08
C ASP A 130 6.97 10.63 -2.05
N LEU A 131 6.17 9.56 -2.07
CA LEU A 131 6.40 8.42 -2.96
C LEU A 131 6.11 8.81 -4.41
N THR A 132 7.12 8.62 -5.28
CA THR A 132 6.97 8.91 -6.71
C THR A 132 6.12 7.84 -7.39
N ILE A 133 5.07 8.28 -8.07
CA ILE A 133 4.19 7.43 -8.86
C ILE A 133 4.85 7.21 -10.23
N LYS A 134 5.07 5.95 -10.60
CA LYS A 134 5.61 5.57 -11.91
C LYS A 134 4.48 5.34 -12.91
N GLN A 135 4.68 5.69 -14.18
CA GLN A 135 3.79 5.23 -15.25
C GLN A 135 4.19 3.79 -15.61
N LYS A 136 3.24 2.86 -15.53
CA LYS A 136 3.37 1.49 -16.02
C LYS A 136 2.80 1.36 -17.42
#